data_AF-A0A971JAW0-F1
#
_entry.id   AF-A0A971JAW0-F1
#
_cell.length_a   1.000
_cell.length_b   1.000
_cell.length_c   1.000
_cell.angle_alpha   90.00
_cell.angle_beta   90.00
_cell.angle_gamma   90.00
#
_symmetry.space_group_name_H-M   'P 1'
#
loop_
_entity.id
_entity.type
_entity.pdbx_description
1 polymer ?
#
loop_
_entity_poly.entity_id
_entity_poly.type
_entity_poly.pdbx_seq_one_letter_code
_entity_poly.pdbx_strand_id
1 'polypeptide(L)'
;MSLKKAYEQKFEAQLKEWNAEIEKLKTKAGKAKAEAHIAYHENIEKIKEKKEVVQKKLADLRAAGEDAWEDLRAGVEKAWKNFEEAVKSAMNQFK
;
A
#
# COMPACT_ATOMS: atom_id res chain seq x y z
N MET A 1 14.79 0.34 -21.34
CA MET A 1 14.22 0.48 -19.98
C MET A 1 14.51 -0.81 -19.24
N SER A 2 15.21 -0.79 -18.10
CA SER A 2 15.50 -2.02 -17.36
C SER A 2 14.24 -2.58 -16.69
N LEU A 3 14.23 -3.88 -16.40
CA LEU A 3 13.10 -4.54 -15.76
C LEU A 3 12.84 -3.94 -14.37
N LYS A 4 13.90 -3.63 -13.63
CA LYS A 4 13.85 -2.88 -12.37
C LYS A 4 13.11 -1.55 -12.50
N LYS A 5 13.44 -0.73 -13.51
CA LYS A 5 12.79 0.57 -13.73
C LYS A 5 11.29 0.42 -14.07
N ALA A 6 10.92 -0.61 -14.82
CA ALA A 6 9.51 -0.92 -15.09
C ALA A 6 8.76 -1.29 -13.80
N TYR A 7 9.40 -2.07 -12.94
CA TYR A 7 8.89 -2.47 -11.64
C TYR A 7 8.67 -1.28 -10.69
N GLU A 8 9.65 -0.38 -10.61
CA GLU A 8 9.54 0.84 -9.82
C GLU A 8 8.36 1.72 -10.28
N GLN A 9 8.24 1.94 -11.59
CA GLN A 9 7.15 2.76 -12.15
C GLN A 9 5.77 2.12 -11.91
N LYS A 10 5.67 0.79 -12.04
CA LYS A 10 4.44 0.06 -11.74
C LYS A 10 4.01 0.32 -10.29
N PHE A 11 4.90 0.10 -9.33
CA PHE A 11 4.55 0.27 -7.93
C PHE A 11 4.29 1.72 -7.54
N GLU A 12 4.99 2.70 -8.14
CA GLU A 12 4.67 4.12 -7.94
C GLU A 12 3.27 4.48 -8.45
N ALA A 13 2.91 4.01 -9.64
CA ALA A 13 1.59 4.27 -10.22
C ALA A 13 0.49 3.67 -9.33
N GLN A 14 0.66 2.42 -8.91
CA GLN A 14 -0.30 1.77 -8.02
C GLN A 14 -0.33 2.44 -6.63
N LEU A 15 0.79 2.93 -6.10
CA LEU A 15 0.80 3.63 -4.80
C LEU A 15 0.00 4.94 -4.86
N LYS A 16 0.06 5.65 -5.99
CA LYS A 16 -0.77 6.83 -6.23
C LYS A 16 -2.26 6.48 -6.24
N GLU A 17 -2.64 5.40 -6.92
CA GLU A 17 -4.02 4.89 -6.95
C GLU A 17 -4.50 4.55 -5.53
N TRP A 18 -3.74 3.75 -4.79
CA TRP A 18 -4.11 3.37 -3.42
C TRP A 18 -4.16 4.54 -2.45
N ASN A 19 -3.31 5.56 -2.62
CA ASN A 19 -3.41 6.78 -1.82
C ASN A 19 -4.75 7.49 -2.04
N ALA A 20 -5.23 7.56 -3.29
CA ALA A 20 -6.53 8.15 -3.56
C ALA A 20 -7.67 7.35 -2.92
N GLU A 21 -7.60 6.01 -2.95
CA GLU A 21 -8.58 5.15 -2.27
C GLU A 21 -8.53 5.34 -0.75
N ILE A 22 -7.35 5.42 -0.13
CA ILE A 22 -7.21 5.67 1.31
C ILE A 22 -7.83 7.01 1.73
N GLU A 23 -7.66 8.07 0.93
CA GLU A 23 -8.29 9.37 1.21
C GLU A 23 -9.83 9.29 1.10
N LYS A 24 -10.37 8.49 0.18
CA LYS A 24 -11.82 8.20 0.12
C LYS A 24 -12.27 7.47 1.38
N LEU A 25 -11.51 6.49 1.87
CA LEU A 25 -11.84 5.76 3.10
C LEU A 25 -11.83 6.69 4.33
N LYS A 26 -10.82 7.56 4.46
CA LYS A 26 -10.76 8.57 5.52
C LYS A 26 -11.97 9.51 5.49
N THR A 27 -12.34 9.98 4.30
CA THR A 27 -13.50 10.86 4.13
C THR A 27 -14.80 10.16 4.53
N LYS A 28 -14.97 8.89 4.17
CA LYS A 28 -16.14 8.09 4.58
C LYS A 28 -16.14 7.85 6.09
N ALA A 29 -14.99 7.53 6.68
CA ALA A 29 -14.84 7.31 8.11
C ALA A 29 -15.27 8.53 8.93
N GLY A 30 -14.88 9.74 8.51
CA GLY A 30 -15.27 10.99 9.17
C GLY A 30 -16.78 11.31 9.10
N LYS A 31 -17.53 10.68 8.19
CA LYS A 31 -18.99 10.83 8.06
C LYS A 31 -19.78 9.73 8.79
N ALA A 32 -19.10 8.74 9.35
CA ALA A 32 -19.75 7.58 9.94
C ALA A 32 -20.18 7.79 11.40
N LYS A 33 -21.10 6.92 11.87
CA LYS A 33 -21.51 6.88 13.29
C LYS A 33 -20.33 6.45 14.19
N ALA A 34 -20.39 6.82 15.46
CA ALA A 34 -19.28 6.67 16.43
C ALA A 34 -18.67 5.26 16.52
N GLU A 35 -19.48 4.20 16.50
CA GLU A 35 -18.98 2.81 16.55
C GLU A 35 -18.22 2.42 15.28
N ALA A 36 -18.72 2.83 14.12
CA ALA A 36 -18.07 2.59 12.84
C ALA A 36 -16.77 3.41 12.73
N HIS A 37 -16.75 4.62 13.31
CA HIS A 37 -15.58 5.50 13.33
C HIS A 37 -14.34 4.83 13.96
N ILE A 38 -14.49 4.09 15.08
CA ILE A 38 -13.38 3.39 15.74
C ILE A 38 -12.80 2.31 14.81
N ALA A 39 -13.66 1.41 14.31
CA ALA A 39 -13.25 0.35 13.40
C ALA A 39 -12.58 0.91 12.13
N TYR A 40 -13.07 2.03 11.60
CA TYR A 40 -12.46 2.68 10.44
C TYR A 40 -11.09 3.25 10.75
N HIS A 41 -10.92 3.90 11.91
CA HIS A 41 -9.64 4.44 12.31
C HIS A 41 -8.59 3.33 12.42
N GLU A 42 -8.92 2.21 13.08
CA GLU A 42 -8.02 1.06 13.20
C GLU A 42 -7.60 0.49 11.84
N ASN A 43 -8.52 0.38 10.88
CA ASN A 43 -8.20 -0.10 9.55
C ASN A 43 -7.33 0.88 8.76
N ILE A 44 -7.59 2.18 8.87
CA ILE A 44 -6.79 3.22 8.22
C ILE A 44 -5.36 3.19 8.78
N GLU A 45 -5.18 3.02 10.10
CA GLU A 45 -3.85 2.90 10.71
C GLU A 45 -3.13 1.63 10.21
N LYS A 46 -3.79 0.47 10.16
CA LYS A 46 -3.21 -0.76 9.60
C LYS A 46 -2.77 -0.59 8.14
N ILE A 47 -3.54 0.14 7.34
CA ILE A 47 -3.18 0.43 5.95
C ILE A 47 -1.95 1.35 5.90
N LYS A 48 -1.87 2.37 6.75
CA LYS A 48 -0.70 3.27 6.82
C LYS A 48 0.57 2.50 7.17
N GLU A 49 0.53 1.66 8.19
CA GLU A 49 1.69 0.84 8.59
C GLU A 49 2.18 -0.04 7.42
N LYS A 50 1.26 -0.72 6.73
CA LYS A 50 1.59 -1.55 5.56
C LYS A 50 2.14 -0.72 4.39
N LYS A 51 1.61 0.48 4.17
CA LYS A 51 2.11 1.43 3.17
C LYS A 51 3.55 1.81 3.45
N GLU A 52 3.89 2.11 4.71
CA GLU A 52 5.26 2.46 5.10
C GLU A 52 6.23 1.29 4.85
N VAL A 53 5.81 0.07 5.17
CA VAL A 53 6.60 -1.14 4.87
C VAL A 53 6.87 -1.28 3.37
N VAL A 54 5.83 -1.08 2.55
CA VAL A 54 5.97 -1.10 1.08
C VAL A 54 6.91 0.00 0.59
N GLN A 55 6.76 1.23 1.08
CA GLN A 55 7.61 2.35 0.69
C GLN A 55 9.09 2.09 1.04
N LYS A 56 9.35 1.53 2.22
CA LYS A 56 10.70 1.13 2.63
C LYS A 56 11.27 0.06 1.69
N LYS A 57 10.49 -0.99 1.40
CA LYS A 57 10.91 -2.05 0.49
C LYS A 57 11.17 -1.56 -0.94
N LEU A 58 10.38 -0.61 -1.43
CA LEU A 58 10.63 0.04 -2.73
C LEU A 58 11.89 0.90 -2.72
N ALA A 59 12.19 1.57 -1.62
CA ALA A 59 13.44 2.31 -1.46
C ALA A 59 14.65 1.35 -1.46
N ASP A 60 14.57 0.23 -0.74
CA ASP A 60 15.59 -0.82 -0.74
C ASP A 60 15.81 -1.38 -2.17
N LEU A 61 14.72 -1.64 -2.90
CA LEU A 61 14.78 -2.11 -4.30
C LEU A 61 15.47 -1.10 -5.22
N ARG A 62 15.17 0.21 -5.06
CA ARG A 62 15.82 1.29 -5.82
C ARG A 62 17.30 1.39 -5.55
N ALA A 63 17.71 1.20 -4.30
CA ALA A 63 19.11 1.24 -3.89
C ALA A 63 19.91 0.01 -4.34
N ALA A 64 19.24 -1.11 -4.64
CA ALA A 64 19.88 -2.36 -5.01
C ALA A 64 20.49 -2.35 -6.43
N GLY A 65 21.59 -3.08 -6.63
CA GLY A 65 22.16 -3.33 -7.95
C GLY A 65 21.32 -4.31 -8.79
N GLU A 66 21.63 -4.42 -10.09
CA GLU A 66 20.95 -5.34 -11.03
C GLU A 66 21.11 -6.83 -10.66
N ASP A 67 22.09 -7.19 -9.83
CA ASP A 67 22.25 -8.56 -9.33
C ASP A 67 21.44 -8.87 -8.06
N ALA A 68 21.11 -7.84 -7.26
CA ALA A 68 20.46 -8.01 -5.96
C ALA A 68 18.95 -7.67 -5.96
N TRP A 69 18.44 -7.03 -7.02
CA TRP A 69 17.06 -6.57 -7.05
C TRP A 69 16.04 -7.69 -7.27
N GLU A 70 16.39 -8.79 -7.96
CA GLU A 70 15.47 -9.93 -8.16
C GLU A 70 15.14 -10.62 -6.83
N ASP A 71 16.12 -10.76 -5.93
CA ASP A 71 15.89 -11.30 -4.58
C ASP A 71 15.00 -10.36 -3.74
N LEU A 72 15.20 -9.04 -3.86
CA LEU A 72 14.41 -8.06 -3.13
C LEU A 72 12.99 -7.91 -3.69
N ARG A 73 12.79 -8.13 -4.99
CA ARG A 73 11.49 -8.04 -5.67
C ARG A 73 10.46 -8.96 -5.03
N ALA A 74 10.81 -10.20 -4.69
CA ALA A 74 9.89 -11.12 -4.02
C ALA A 74 9.41 -10.56 -2.67
N GLY A 75 10.31 -9.91 -1.91
CA GLY A 75 9.96 -9.23 -0.66
C GLY A 75 9.04 -8.03 -0.87
N VAL A 76 9.29 -7.23 -1.91
CA VAL A 76 8.44 -6.10 -2.32
C VAL A 76 7.05 -6.59 -2.74
N GLU A 77 6.96 -7.60 -3.59
CA GLU A 77 5.70 -8.16 -4.08
C GLU A 77 4.86 -8.73 -2.94
N LYS A 78 5.48 -9.42 -1.96
CA LYS A 78 4.80 -9.89 -0.76
C LYS A 78 4.26 -8.74 0.10
N ALA A 79 5.08 -7.73 0.36
CA ALA A 79 4.65 -6.55 1.11
C ALA A 79 3.50 -5.81 0.38
N TRP A 80 3.61 -5.71 -0.94
CA TRP A 80 2.61 -5.09 -1.80
C TRP A 80 1.26 -5.81 -1.74
N LYS A 81 1.26 -7.14 -1.88
CA LYS A 81 0.04 -7.95 -1.78
C LYS A 81 -0.65 -7.77 -0.42
N ASN A 82 0.13 -7.78 0.66
CA ASN A 82 -0.40 -7.57 2.01
C ASN A 82 -1.00 -6.17 2.20
N PHE A 83 -0.44 -5.15 1.55
CA PHE A 83 -0.98 -3.80 1.55
C PHE A 83 -2.29 -3.72 0.75
N GLU A 84 -2.30 -4.25 -0.46
CA GLU A 84 -3.49 -4.30 -1.31
C GLU A 84 -4.66 -5.04 -0.64
N GLU A 85 -4.39 -6.17 0.01
CA GLU A 85 -5.41 -6.92 0.77
C GLU A 85 -6.00 -6.09 1.91
N ALA A 86 -5.18 -5.30 2.62
CA ALA A 86 -5.66 -4.43 3.69
C ALA A 86 -6.54 -3.29 3.16
N VAL A 87 -6.16 -2.66 2.04
CA VAL A 87 -7.00 -1.62 1.43
C VAL A 87 -8.32 -2.21 0.92
N LYS A 88 -8.28 -3.35 0.25
CA LYS A 88 -9.49 -4.06 -0.21
C LYS A 88 -10.40 -4.48 0.93
N SER A 89 -9.83 -5.00 2.02
CA SER A 89 -10.58 -5.37 3.21
C SER A 89 -11.29 -4.15 3.81
N ALA A 90 -10.56 -3.04 3.98
CA ALA A 90 -11.18 -1.80 4.45
C ALA A 90 -12.28 -1.32 3.50
N MET A 91 -12.03 -1.25 2.18
CA MET A 91 -13.04 -0.85 1.18
C MET A 91 -14.30 -1.71 1.24
N ASN A 92 -14.16 -3.02 1.44
CA ASN A 92 -15.30 -3.92 1.57
C ASN A 92 -16.12 -3.67 2.85
N GLN A 93 -15.50 -3.19 3.93
CA GLN A 93 -16.22 -2.75 5.13
C GLN A 93 -16.98 -1.43 4.95
N PHE A 94 -16.78 -0.72 3.84
CA PHE A 94 -17.55 0.48 3.45
C PHE A 94 -18.66 0.20 2.43
N LYS A 95 -18.83 -1.04 1.98
CA LYS A 95 -20.01 -1.45 1.19
C LYS A 95 -21.18 -1.72 2.12
#